data_AF-A9UW84-F1
#
_entry.id   AF-A9UW84-F1
#
_cell.length_a   1.000
_cell.length_b   1.000
_cell.length_c   1.000
_cell.angle_alpha   90.00
_cell.angle_beta   90.00
_cell.angle_gamma   90.00
#
_symmetry.space_group_name_H-M   'P 1'
#
loop_
_entity.id
_entity.type
_entity.pdbx_description
1 polymer ?
#
loop_
_entity_poly.entity_id
_entity_poly.type
_entity_poly.pdbx_seq_one_letter_code
_entity_poly.pdbx_strand_id
1 'polypeptide(L)'
;MWTRLTAILLVAVVALATARPFESRDANLLHDLAPTATNGSCLTPQQDKELKEAITGIHITLTATVTALDIAAAAESNPDTKQSLELAAKIIDAVNIDLVNNLTAIVDSSCGTCSQIAQVVNMTVISIEETLNRIEPNWRNDTVYKVIVQAVNDILAIVETVCPDSALRLRLGDNNQCLNASQVRVLEQVVTGIQIVLTAAEMGLEVAESAETDPATKQKLAEAVRDMKIISHDLIANLTTIAESNCSTCSAIVATVDEAIVIIENTLTDIDPDWRNDQLFQAIFQGIQQILGYVTDLCPSSVGRLLEKHRLSLAAAARAGQH
;
A
#
# COMPACT_ATOMS: atom_id res chain seq x y z
N MET A 1 -25.93 15.71 -11.75
CA MET A 1 -25.11 15.32 -10.58
C MET A 1 -23.70 15.94 -10.61
N TRP A 2 -23.41 16.87 -11.52
CA TRP A 2 -22.11 17.55 -11.69
C TRP A 2 -21.97 18.90 -10.94
N THR A 3 -23.00 19.37 -10.24
CA THR A 3 -23.00 20.68 -9.56
C THR A 3 -22.46 20.67 -8.13
N ARG A 4 -22.05 19.51 -7.60
CA ARG A 4 -21.42 19.43 -6.26
C ARG A 4 -19.88 19.43 -6.30
N LEU A 5 -19.28 19.10 -7.44
CA LEU A 5 -17.82 19.15 -7.64
C LEU A 5 -17.31 20.58 -7.89
N THR A 6 -18.12 21.47 -8.47
CA THR A 6 -17.73 22.86 -8.73
C THR A 6 -17.64 23.74 -7.47
N ALA A 7 -18.30 23.36 -6.37
CA ALA A 7 -18.21 24.10 -5.10
C ALA A 7 -16.92 23.80 -4.32
N ILE A 8 -16.30 22.65 -4.56
CA ILE A 8 -15.01 22.25 -3.94
C ILE A 8 -13.84 22.94 -4.66
N LEU A 9 -13.97 23.17 -5.98
CA LEU A 9 -12.94 23.81 -6.81
C LEU A 9 -12.59 25.26 -6.40
N LEU A 10 -13.51 26.01 -5.79
CA LEU A 10 -13.27 27.43 -5.48
C LEU A 10 -12.50 27.69 -4.18
N VAL A 11 -12.36 26.67 -3.32
CA VAL A 11 -11.57 26.76 -2.08
C VAL A 11 -10.11 26.31 -2.31
N ALA A 12 -9.88 25.37 -3.22
CA ALA A 12 -8.54 24.87 -3.56
C ALA A 12 -7.68 25.88 -4.35
N VAL A 13 -8.29 26.69 -5.23
CA VAL A 13 -7.57 27.64 -6.11
C VAL A 13 -6.88 28.78 -5.33
N VAL A 14 -7.29 29.07 -4.09
CA VAL A 14 -6.65 30.13 -3.26
C VAL A 14 -5.49 29.57 -2.42
N ALA A 15 -5.44 28.26 -2.15
CA ALA A 15 -4.35 27.65 -1.37
C ALA A 15 -3.07 27.41 -2.20
N LEU A 16 -3.21 26.99 -3.46
CA LEU A 16 -2.09 26.58 -4.32
C LEU A 16 -1.16 27.73 -4.77
N ALA A 17 -1.63 28.99 -4.76
CA ALA A 17 -0.81 30.14 -5.12
C ALA A 17 0.19 30.58 -4.02
N THR A 18 0.18 29.95 -2.84
CA THR A 18 1.08 30.27 -1.72
C THR A 18 1.89 29.09 -1.18
N ALA A 19 1.76 27.90 -1.78
CA ALA A 19 2.54 26.74 -1.40
C ALA A 19 4.03 26.98 -1.74
N ARG A 20 4.81 27.34 -0.71
CA ARG A 20 6.28 27.36 -0.81
C ARG A 20 6.76 25.94 -1.13
N PRO A 21 7.86 25.78 -1.88
CA PRO A 21 8.49 24.47 -2.06
C PRO A 21 8.68 23.83 -0.68
N PHE A 22 8.38 22.53 -0.59
CA PHE A 22 8.61 21.69 0.60
C PHE A 22 10.12 21.69 0.89
N GLU A 23 10.58 22.72 1.59
CA GLU A 23 11.91 22.82 2.17
C GLU A 23 11.84 21.90 3.39
N SER A 24 12.51 20.74 3.34
CA SER A 24 12.51 19.69 4.37
C SER A 24 13.15 20.16 5.68
N ARG A 25 12.60 21.21 6.29
CA ARG A 25 13.10 21.76 7.56
C ARG A 25 12.98 20.78 8.71
N ASP A 26 12.19 19.71 8.55
CA ASP A 26 11.99 18.67 9.56
C ASP A 26 12.89 17.44 9.38
N ALA A 27 13.73 17.37 8.34
CA ALA A 27 14.75 16.32 8.24
C ALA A 27 15.77 16.39 9.42
N ASN A 28 15.90 17.56 10.06
CA ASN A 28 16.71 17.73 11.27
C ASN A 28 15.99 17.31 12.56
N LEU A 29 14.67 17.18 12.57
CA LEU A 29 13.89 16.82 13.76
C LEU A 29 14.05 15.33 14.12
N LEU A 30 14.34 14.49 13.13
CA LEU A 30 14.68 13.07 13.31
C LEU A 30 16.15 12.84 13.71
N HIS A 31 17.05 13.77 13.36
CA HIS A 31 18.48 13.62 13.66
C HIS A 31 18.80 13.84 15.15
N ASP A 32 17.92 14.53 15.89
CA ASP A 32 17.98 14.72 17.35
C ASP A 32 17.34 13.56 18.15
N LEU A 33 16.83 12.53 17.49
CA LEU A 33 16.46 11.26 18.16
C LEU A 33 17.67 10.39 18.50
N ALA A 34 18.90 10.92 18.42
CA ALA A 34 20.08 10.25 18.93
C ALA A 34 19.75 9.70 20.34
N PRO A 35 19.96 8.39 20.59
CA PRO A 35 19.36 7.68 21.71
C PRO A 35 19.90 8.23 23.03
N THR A 36 19.24 9.23 23.58
CA THR A 36 19.42 9.60 24.98
C THR A 36 18.79 8.48 25.77
N ALA A 37 19.60 7.72 26.52
CA ALA A 37 19.17 6.59 27.33
C ALA A 37 18.11 7.01 28.35
N THR A 38 16.85 7.06 27.92
CA THR A 38 15.70 7.10 28.81
C THR A 38 15.57 5.73 29.47
N ASN A 39 15.28 5.70 30.76
CA ASN A 39 15.25 4.50 31.64
C ASN A 39 14.19 3.42 31.27
N GLY A 40 13.75 3.33 30.02
CA GLY A 40 12.90 2.24 29.53
C GLY A 40 13.69 0.94 29.40
N SER A 41 13.04 -0.20 29.64
CA SER A 41 13.62 -1.50 29.33
C SER A 41 13.86 -1.63 27.82
N CYS A 42 15.04 -2.11 27.42
CA CYS A 42 15.31 -2.46 26.02
C CYS A 42 14.24 -3.44 25.50
N LEU A 43 14.00 -3.40 24.20
CA LEU A 43 13.21 -4.43 23.52
C LEU A 43 13.80 -5.81 23.82
N THR A 44 12.91 -6.77 24.06
CA THR A 44 13.30 -8.17 24.11
C THR A 44 13.60 -8.67 22.69
N PRO A 45 14.41 -9.74 22.51
CA PRO A 45 14.67 -10.31 21.19
C PRO A 45 13.40 -10.70 20.42
N GLN A 46 12.34 -11.04 21.15
CA GLN A 46 11.04 -11.34 20.57
C GLN A 46 10.34 -10.08 20.05
N GLN A 47 10.38 -8.97 20.81
CA GLN A 47 9.85 -7.68 20.35
C GLN A 47 10.66 -7.13 19.18
N ASP A 48 11.98 -7.30 19.15
CA ASP A 48 12.81 -6.93 17.99
C ASP A 48 12.35 -7.66 16.73
N LYS A 49 12.07 -8.98 16.85
CA LYS A 49 11.57 -9.77 15.73
C LYS A 49 10.19 -9.27 15.27
N GLU A 50 9.27 -9.06 16.20
CA GLU A 50 7.93 -8.52 15.90
C GLU A 50 8.01 -7.11 15.29
N LEU A 51 8.97 -6.29 15.73
CA LEU A 51 9.21 -4.97 15.19
C LEU A 51 9.73 -5.02 13.76
N LYS A 52 10.65 -5.95 13.43
CA LYS A 52 11.10 -6.13 12.04
C LYS A 52 9.95 -6.49 11.11
N GLU A 53 9.07 -7.38 11.57
CA GLU A 53 7.87 -7.78 10.81
C GLU A 53 6.89 -6.61 10.66
N ALA A 54 6.66 -5.87 11.74
CA ALA A 54 5.89 -4.64 11.73
C ALA A 54 6.43 -3.60 10.75
N ILE A 55 7.74 -3.37 10.72
CA ILE A 55 8.39 -2.46 9.78
C ILE A 55 8.10 -2.90 8.34
N THR A 56 8.20 -4.20 8.05
CA THR A 56 7.80 -4.73 6.74
C THR A 56 6.33 -4.43 6.45
N GLY A 57 5.41 -4.71 7.37
CA GLY A 57 3.98 -4.39 7.19
C GLY A 57 3.71 -2.92 6.94
N ILE A 58 4.36 -2.03 7.70
CA ILE A 58 4.29 -0.56 7.52
C ILE A 58 4.77 -0.18 6.12
N HIS A 59 5.91 -0.72 5.69
CA HIS A 59 6.48 -0.46 4.37
C HIS A 59 5.53 -0.89 3.26
N ILE A 60 4.96 -2.10 3.37
CA ILE A 60 3.96 -2.65 2.46
C ILE A 60 2.74 -1.73 2.37
N THR A 61 2.17 -1.34 3.52
CA THR A 61 0.97 -0.51 3.58
C THR A 61 1.19 0.88 2.97
N LEU A 62 2.30 1.54 3.28
CA LEU A 62 2.61 2.85 2.72
C LEU A 62 2.92 2.79 1.23
N THR A 63 3.65 1.77 0.78
CA THR A 63 3.95 1.55 -0.64
C THR A 63 2.67 1.28 -1.44
N ALA A 64 1.75 0.47 -0.90
CA ALA A 64 0.42 0.26 -1.47
C ALA A 64 -0.38 1.57 -1.57
N THR A 65 -0.25 2.44 -0.56
CA THR A 65 -0.91 3.75 -0.55
C THR A 65 -0.34 4.69 -1.61
N VAL A 66 0.98 4.71 -1.82
CA VAL A 66 1.62 5.49 -2.90
C VAL A 66 1.06 5.04 -4.24
N THR A 67 1.02 3.74 -4.50
CA THR A 67 0.46 3.19 -5.75
C THR A 67 -1.00 3.52 -5.94
N ALA A 68 -1.78 3.47 -4.87
CA ALA A 68 -3.18 3.86 -4.91
C ALA A 68 -3.35 5.31 -5.37
N LEU A 69 -2.51 6.21 -4.86
CA LEU A 69 -2.51 7.62 -5.23
C LEU A 69 -2.03 7.84 -6.67
N ASP A 70 -1.03 7.08 -7.13
CA ASP A 70 -0.56 7.14 -8.52
C ASP A 70 -1.63 6.65 -9.50
N ILE A 71 -2.36 5.59 -9.16
CA ILE A 71 -3.52 5.10 -9.93
C ILE A 71 -4.61 6.18 -9.99
N ALA A 72 -4.95 6.77 -8.84
CA ALA A 72 -5.96 7.82 -8.77
C ALA A 72 -5.53 9.06 -9.59
N ALA A 73 -4.27 9.47 -9.50
CA ALA A 73 -3.71 10.57 -10.27
C ALA A 73 -3.72 10.29 -11.78
N ALA A 74 -3.46 9.05 -12.19
CA ALA A 74 -3.52 8.64 -13.59
C ALA A 74 -4.94 8.70 -14.15
N ALA A 75 -5.96 8.35 -13.35
CA ALA A 75 -7.37 8.42 -13.74
C ALA A 75 -7.96 9.84 -13.70
N GLU A 76 -7.37 10.76 -12.93
CA GLU A 76 -7.89 12.11 -12.72
C GLU A 76 -7.68 13.00 -13.96
N SER A 77 -8.76 13.66 -14.37
CA SER A 77 -8.78 14.58 -15.51
C SER A 77 -8.54 16.04 -15.12
N ASN A 78 -8.86 16.41 -13.87
CA ASN A 78 -8.59 17.73 -13.34
C ASN A 78 -7.08 17.89 -13.04
N PRO A 79 -6.38 18.87 -13.63
CA PRO A 79 -4.93 19.01 -13.47
C PRO A 79 -4.49 19.34 -12.04
N ASP A 80 -5.29 20.11 -11.30
CA ASP A 80 -4.95 20.52 -9.92
C ASP A 80 -5.12 19.34 -8.95
N THR A 81 -6.20 18.57 -9.09
CA THR A 81 -6.42 17.34 -8.31
C THR A 81 -5.36 16.30 -8.62
N LYS A 82 -5.05 16.08 -9.90
CA LYS A 82 -3.98 15.18 -10.34
C LYS A 82 -2.64 15.57 -9.70
N GLN A 83 -2.25 16.84 -9.78
CA GLN A 83 -1.02 17.33 -9.17
C GLN A 83 -1.02 17.14 -7.64
N SER A 84 -2.17 17.33 -6.99
CA SER A 84 -2.32 17.13 -5.55
C SER A 84 -2.13 15.66 -5.15
N LEU A 85 -2.68 14.72 -5.93
CA LEU A 85 -2.51 13.28 -5.72
C LEU A 85 -1.06 12.84 -5.93
N GLU A 86 -0.42 13.28 -7.02
CA GLU A 86 1.01 13.00 -7.27
C GLU A 86 1.91 13.58 -6.17
N LEU A 87 1.57 14.75 -5.64
CA LEU A 87 2.29 15.37 -4.53
C LEU A 87 2.11 14.57 -3.23
N ALA A 88 0.87 14.14 -2.93
CA ALA A 88 0.59 13.29 -1.79
C ALA A 88 1.35 11.95 -1.88
N ALA A 89 1.37 11.31 -3.06
CA ALA A 89 2.12 10.08 -3.31
C ALA A 89 3.61 10.25 -2.99
N LYS A 90 4.25 11.29 -3.53
CA LYS A 90 5.67 11.60 -3.27
C LYS A 90 5.98 11.83 -1.78
N ILE A 91 5.07 12.48 -1.07
CA ILE A 91 5.25 12.75 0.36
C ILE A 91 5.14 11.46 1.15
N ILE A 92 4.14 10.63 0.88
CA ILE A 92 3.96 9.36 1.57
C ILE A 92 5.14 8.42 1.29
N ASP A 93 5.67 8.41 0.07
CA ASP A 93 6.87 7.65 -0.27
C ASP A 93 8.10 8.12 0.52
N ALA A 94 8.32 9.45 0.61
CA ALA A 94 9.39 10.01 1.43
C ALA A 94 9.21 9.63 2.92
N VAL A 95 7.99 9.75 3.44
CA VAL A 95 7.65 9.38 4.81
C VAL A 95 7.86 7.89 5.07
N ASN A 96 7.52 7.03 4.10
CA ASN A 96 7.76 5.58 4.17
C ASN A 96 9.25 5.28 4.33
N ILE A 97 10.08 5.86 3.45
CA ILE A 97 11.54 5.71 3.50
C ILE A 97 12.08 6.17 4.87
N ASP A 98 11.69 7.36 5.32
CA ASP A 98 12.18 7.91 6.59
C ASP A 98 11.70 7.07 7.78
N LEU A 99 10.42 6.70 7.84
CA LEU A 99 9.86 5.89 8.92
C LEU A 99 10.56 4.52 9.01
N VAL A 100 10.68 3.82 7.87
CA VAL A 100 11.32 2.50 7.80
C VAL A 100 12.78 2.58 8.23
N ASN A 101 13.52 3.59 7.77
CA ASN A 101 14.92 3.79 8.15
C ASN A 101 15.07 4.05 9.65
N ASN A 102 14.20 4.89 10.23
CA ASN A 102 14.26 5.22 11.66
C ASN A 102 13.88 4.04 12.56
N LEU A 103 12.82 3.31 12.21
CA LEU A 103 12.44 2.10 12.94
C LEU A 103 13.51 1.01 12.82
N THR A 104 14.11 0.85 11.63
CA THR A 104 15.24 -0.08 11.43
C THR A 104 16.44 0.32 12.28
N ALA A 105 16.76 1.61 12.37
CA ALA A 105 17.84 2.10 13.23
C ALA A 105 17.58 1.83 14.73
N ILE A 106 16.32 1.92 15.18
CA ILE A 106 15.94 1.56 16.56
C ILE A 106 16.17 0.06 16.80
N VAL A 107 15.74 -0.79 15.87
CA VAL A 107 15.92 -2.24 15.94
C VAL A 107 17.39 -2.65 15.93
N ASP A 108 18.20 -2.01 15.08
CA ASP A 108 19.62 -2.34 14.94
C ASP A 108 20.47 -1.69 16.05
N SER A 109 19.89 -0.83 16.88
CA SER A 109 20.55 -0.28 18.07
C SER A 109 20.68 -1.33 19.17
N SER A 110 21.70 -1.21 20.02
CA SER A 110 21.94 -2.19 21.09
C SER A 110 20.86 -2.23 22.18
N CYS A 111 19.96 -1.24 22.23
CA CYS A 111 18.90 -1.13 23.22
C CYS A 111 17.79 -0.18 22.72
N GLY A 112 17.09 -0.56 21.65
CA GLY A 112 15.88 0.15 21.23
C GLY A 112 14.78 0.04 22.29
N THR A 113 13.85 1.00 22.34
CA THR A 113 12.73 0.99 23.29
C THR A 113 11.38 1.25 22.61
N CYS A 114 10.31 0.77 23.24
CA CYS A 114 8.95 1.03 22.78
C CYS A 114 8.55 2.51 22.76
N SER A 115 9.11 3.32 23.67
CA SER A 115 8.88 4.76 23.64
C SER A 115 9.49 5.42 22.40
N GLN A 116 10.66 4.97 21.94
CA GLN A 116 11.29 5.48 20.72
C GLN A 116 10.46 5.13 19.48
N ILE A 117 9.96 3.89 19.40
CA ILE A 117 9.10 3.43 18.30
C ILE A 117 7.82 4.26 18.23
N ALA A 118 7.11 4.37 19.37
CA ALA A 118 5.87 5.14 19.46
C ALA A 118 6.11 6.61 19.10
N GLN A 119 7.23 7.19 19.53
CA GLN A 119 7.60 8.56 19.18
C GLN A 119 7.84 8.72 17.68
N VAL A 120 8.65 7.86 17.06
CA VAL A 120 8.93 7.89 15.62
C VAL A 120 7.63 7.78 14.82
N VAL A 121 6.79 6.80 15.14
CA VAL A 121 5.53 6.58 14.44
C VAL A 121 4.57 7.76 14.61
N ASN A 122 4.41 8.28 15.84
CA ASN A 122 3.55 9.42 16.09
C ASN A 122 4.01 10.68 15.33
N MET A 123 5.32 10.94 15.26
CA MET A 123 5.85 12.05 14.46
C MET A 123 5.59 11.86 12.97
N THR A 124 5.73 10.63 12.47
CA THR A 124 5.38 10.29 11.09
C THR A 124 3.90 10.54 10.81
N VAL A 125 2.99 10.09 11.68
CA VAL A 125 1.55 10.34 11.53
C VAL A 125 1.26 11.83 11.50
N ILE A 126 1.81 12.61 12.43
CA ILE A 126 1.65 14.07 12.44
C ILE A 126 2.15 14.68 11.13
N SER A 127 3.31 14.26 10.62
CA SER A 127 3.87 14.76 9.35
C SER A 127 2.96 14.47 8.16
N ILE A 128 2.38 13.27 8.09
CA ILE A 128 1.38 12.91 7.08
C ILE A 128 0.15 13.81 7.21
N GLU A 129 -0.42 13.92 8.42
CA GLU A 129 -1.65 14.71 8.65
C GLU A 129 -1.47 16.19 8.34
N GLU A 130 -0.38 16.81 8.79
CA GLU A 130 -0.05 18.21 8.50
C GLU A 130 0.13 18.44 7.01
N THR A 131 0.69 17.47 6.31
CA THR A 131 0.89 17.57 4.87
C THR A 131 -0.43 17.42 4.11
N LEU A 132 -1.26 16.46 4.47
CA LEU A 132 -2.59 16.31 3.90
C LEU A 132 -3.47 17.53 4.20
N ASN A 133 -3.42 18.08 5.42
CA ASN A 133 -4.13 19.31 5.78
C ASN A 133 -3.71 20.52 4.94
N ARG A 134 -2.46 20.56 4.44
CA ARG A 134 -1.99 21.60 3.52
C ARG A 134 -2.48 21.41 2.08
N ILE A 135 -2.60 20.16 1.64
CA ILE A 135 -3.02 19.81 0.28
C ILE A 135 -4.54 19.88 0.15
N GLU A 136 -5.25 19.20 1.05
CA GLU A 136 -6.71 19.08 1.08
C GLU A 136 -7.18 19.16 2.55
N PRO A 137 -7.56 20.34 3.07
CA PRO A 137 -7.94 20.51 4.48
C PRO A 137 -9.09 19.62 4.96
N ASN A 138 -9.91 19.08 4.05
CA ASN A 138 -11.02 18.19 4.36
C ASN A 138 -10.73 16.71 4.02
N TRP A 139 -9.46 16.32 3.85
CA TRP A 139 -9.04 14.99 3.42
C TRP A 139 -9.65 13.85 4.26
N ARG A 140 -9.83 14.05 5.57
CA ARG A 140 -10.44 13.03 6.45
C ARG A 140 -11.87 12.63 6.08
N ASN A 141 -12.61 13.52 5.43
CA ASN A 141 -13.98 13.26 4.97
C ASN A 141 -14.03 12.91 3.47
N ASP A 142 -12.91 13.02 2.77
CA ASP A 142 -12.82 12.78 1.34
C ASP A 142 -12.61 11.28 1.05
N THR A 143 -13.39 10.74 0.12
CA THR A 143 -13.34 9.31 -0.20
C THR A 143 -11.99 8.90 -0.81
N VAL A 144 -11.34 9.79 -1.56
CA VAL A 144 -10.04 9.54 -2.19
C VAL A 144 -8.94 9.36 -1.14
N TYR A 145 -9.01 10.10 -0.04
CA TYR A 145 -8.00 10.09 1.01
C TYR A 145 -8.27 9.05 2.13
N LYS A 146 -9.39 8.33 2.08
CA LYS A 146 -9.70 7.25 3.05
C LYS A 146 -8.62 6.18 3.10
N VAL A 147 -7.98 5.90 1.97
CA VAL A 147 -6.86 4.94 1.90
C VAL A 147 -5.70 5.36 2.81
N ILE A 148 -5.42 6.66 2.90
CA ILE A 148 -4.34 7.19 3.74
C ILE A 148 -4.74 7.17 5.21
N VAL A 149 -6.00 7.51 5.53
CA VAL A 149 -6.52 7.38 6.91
C VAL A 149 -6.40 5.93 7.38
N GLN A 150 -6.77 4.97 6.52
CA GLN A 150 -6.67 3.55 6.84
C GLN A 150 -5.21 3.13 7.06
N ALA A 151 -4.31 3.51 6.15
CA ALA A 151 -2.88 3.23 6.28
C ALA A 151 -2.29 3.78 7.59
N VAL A 152 -2.64 5.01 7.98
CA VAL A 152 -2.23 5.61 9.26
C VAL A 152 -2.73 4.79 10.45
N ASN A 153 -4.00 4.39 10.44
CA ASN A 153 -4.56 3.56 11.51
C ASN A 153 -3.90 2.18 11.59
N ASP A 154 -3.60 1.56 10.45
CA ASP A 154 -2.92 0.26 10.38
C ASP A 154 -1.51 0.35 10.98
N ILE A 155 -0.76 1.41 10.65
CA ILE A 155 0.57 1.66 11.22
C ILE A 155 0.50 1.82 12.75
N LEU A 156 -0.49 2.57 13.26
CA LEU A 156 -0.69 2.73 14.70
C LEU A 156 -1.03 1.39 15.38
N ALA A 157 -1.92 0.59 14.80
CA ALA A 157 -2.29 -0.73 15.31
C ALA A 157 -1.10 -1.71 15.34
N ILE A 158 -0.23 -1.65 14.32
CA ILE A 158 1.01 -2.42 14.27
C ILE A 158 1.92 -2.07 15.46
N VAL A 159 2.09 -0.78 15.75
CA VAL A 159 2.92 -0.32 16.88
C VAL A 159 2.35 -0.77 18.22
N GLU A 160 1.03 -0.65 18.41
CA GLU A 160 0.36 -1.14 19.63
C GLU A 160 0.59 -2.64 19.85
N THR A 161 0.69 -3.41 18.76
CA THR A 161 0.93 -4.86 18.81
C THR A 161 2.36 -5.21 19.22
N VAL A 162 3.37 -4.49 18.70
CA VAL A 162 4.80 -4.72 18.98
C VAL A 162 5.22 -4.17 20.34
N CYS A 163 4.60 -3.06 20.73
CA CYS A 163 4.88 -2.34 21.96
C CYS A 163 3.68 -2.33 22.93
N PRO A 164 3.20 -3.52 23.37
CA PRO A 164 2.09 -3.62 24.27
C PRO A 164 2.57 -3.48 25.71
N ASP A 165 2.40 -2.32 26.33
CA ASP A 165 2.45 -2.22 27.80
C ASP A 165 1.19 -2.81 28.49
N SER A 166 0.40 -3.65 27.80
CA SER A 166 -0.61 -4.51 28.45
C SER A 166 -0.85 -5.84 27.71
N ALA A 167 -0.17 -6.88 28.21
CA ALA A 167 -0.53 -8.32 28.17
C ALA A 167 -0.27 -9.19 26.91
N LEU A 168 0.86 -9.91 26.96
CA LEU A 168 1.00 -11.39 26.93
C LEU A 168 0.36 -12.23 25.79
N ARG A 169 1.19 -12.77 24.87
CA ARG A 169 1.72 -14.18 24.80
C ARG A 169 2.00 -14.64 23.37
N LEU A 170 3.25 -15.05 23.12
CA LEU A 170 3.67 -15.88 22.00
C LEU A 170 3.87 -17.34 22.40
N ARG A 171 3.65 -18.24 21.43
CA ARG A 171 4.26 -19.58 21.37
C ARG A 171 4.93 -19.77 20.00
N LEU A 172 6.15 -20.30 20.02
CA LEU A 172 6.97 -20.69 18.87
C LEU A 172 7.19 -22.21 18.86
N GLY A 173 7.32 -22.78 17.66
CA GLY A 173 7.61 -24.18 17.30
C GLY A 173 6.75 -24.59 16.10
N ASP A 174 7.17 -25.34 15.08
CA ASP A 174 8.35 -26.18 14.80
C ASP A 174 8.36 -26.51 13.28
N ASN A 175 9.43 -27.13 12.77
CA ASN A 175 9.80 -27.33 11.35
C ASN A 175 8.87 -28.22 10.47
N ASN A 176 7.62 -27.84 10.23
CA ASN A 176 6.79 -28.42 9.16
C ASN A 176 6.26 -27.32 8.23
N GLN A 177 5.98 -27.68 6.98
CA GLN A 177 5.57 -26.87 5.80
C GLN A 177 4.54 -25.73 5.97
N CYS A 178 4.02 -25.49 7.16
CA CYS A 178 3.08 -24.43 7.47
C CYS A 178 3.81 -23.10 7.77
N LEU A 179 3.15 -21.97 7.51
CA LEU A 179 3.59 -20.67 8.00
C LEU A 179 3.65 -20.71 9.53
N ASN A 180 4.73 -20.19 10.11
CA ASN A 180 4.77 -19.97 11.54
C ASN A 180 3.92 -18.74 11.92
N ALA A 181 3.60 -18.57 13.21
CA ALA A 181 2.73 -17.49 13.68
C ALA A 181 3.17 -16.08 13.25
N SER A 182 4.48 -15.86 13.08
CA SER A 182 5.02 -14.57 12.68
C SER A 182 4.87 -14.35 11.17
N GLN A 183 5.04 -15.39 10.36
CA GLN A 183 4.67 -15.37 8.95
C GLN A 183 3.17 -15.20 8.71
N VAL A 184 2.31 -15.75 9.58
CA VAL A 184 0.85 -15.52 9.50
C VAL A 184 0.51 -14.05 9.72
N ARG A 185 1.15 -13.37 10.68
CA ARG A 185 0.97 -11.93 10.88
C ARG A 185 1.45 -11.10 9.70
N VAL A 186 2.59 -11.47 9.11
CA VAL A 186 3.05 -10.83 7.87
C VAL A 186 2.04 -11.10 6.75
N LEU A 187 1.49 -12.31 6.63
CA LEU A 187 0.43 -12.61 5.67
C LEU A 187 -0.81 -11.73 5.88
N GLU A 188 -1.27 -11.52 7.11
CA GLU A 188 -2.37 -10.60 7.42
C GLU A 188 -2.07 -9.17 6.93
N GLN A 189 -0.85 -8.68 7.14
CA GLN A 189 -0.41 -7.38 6.63
C GLN A 189 -0.35 -7.34 5.10
N VAL A 190 0.13 -8.42 4.48
CA VAL A 190 0.14 -8.58 3.01
C VAL A 190 -1.29 -8.55 2.47
N VAL A 191 -2.25 -9.20 3.14
CA VAL A 191 -3.68 -9.17 2.77
C VAL A 191 -4.22 -7.75 2.82
N THR A 192 -3.92 -6.98 3.88
CA THR A 192 -4.31 -5.57 3.97
C THR A 192 -3.68 -4.74 2.85
N GLY A 193 -2.38 -4.91 2.58
CA GLY A 193 -1.69 -4.22 1.48
C GLY A 193 -2.31 -4.53 0.11
N ILE A 194 -2.63 -5.80 -0.15
CA ILE A 194 -3.34 -6.25 -1.36
C ILE A 194 -4.70 -5.57 -1.46
N GLN A 195 -5.48 -5.55 -0.36
CA GLN A 195 -6.80 -4.94 -0.33
C GLN A 195 -6.74 -3.45 -0.69
N ILE A 196 -5.75 -2.73 -0.17
CA ILE A 196 -5.51 -1.31 -0.47
C ILE A 196 -5.27 -1.10 -1.98
N VAL A 197 -4.35 -1.87 -2.57
CA VAL A 197 -4.02 -1.75 -4.00
C VAL A 197 -5.24 -2.05 -4.88
N LEU A 198 -5.97 -3.12 -4.59
CA LEU A 198 -7.14 -3.52 -5.40
C LEU A 198 -8.28 -2.51 -5.26
N THR A 199 -8.55 -2.02 -4.06
CA THR A 199 -9.55 -0.95 -3.84
C THR A 199 -9.20 0.30 -4.65
N ALA A 200 -7.92 0.66 -4.71
CA ALA A 200 -7.48 1.80 -5.49
C ALA A 200 -7.59 1.57 -6.99
N ALA A 201 -7.27 0.37 -7.47
CA ALA A 201 -7.49 -0.02 -8.86
C ALA A 201 -8.99 0.05 -9.24
N GLU A 202 -9.88 -0.44 -8.37
CA GLU A 202 -11.33 -0.30 -8.54
C GLU A 202 -11.74 1.17 -8.66
N MET A 203 -11.28 2.03 -7.75
CA MET A 203 -11.58 3.47 -7.77
C MET A 203 -11.03 4.14 -9.03
N GLY A 204 -9.81 3.81 -9.46
CA GLY A 204 -9.22 4.32 -10.69
C GLY A 204 -10.05 3.96 -11.92
N LEU A 205 -10.53 2.71 -12.00
CA LEU A 205 -11.41 2.24 -13.06
C LEU A 205 -12.80 2.91 -13.02
N GLU A 206 -13.38 3.14 -11.83
CA GLU A 206 -14.65 3.87 -11.68
C GLU A 206 -14.55 5.34 -12.15
N VAL A 207 -13.42 5.99 -11.86
CA VAL A 207 -13.15 7.35 -12.34
C VAL A 207 -12.98 7.37 -13.85
N ALA A 208 -12.21 6.42 -14.41
CA ALA A 208 -12.05 6.28 -15.86
C ALA A 208 -13.40 6.02 -16.55
N GLU A 209 -14.20 5.10 -16.02
CA GLU A 209 -15.55 4.81 -16.51
C GLU A 209 -16.40 6.09 -16.52
N SER A 210 -16.35 6.87 -15.43
CA SER A 210 -17.13 8.09 -15.29
C SER A 210 -16.73 9.19 -16.26
N ALA A 211 -15.43 9.30 -16.56
CA ALA A 211 -14.86 10.26 -17.50
C ALA A 211 -15.03 9.85 -18.98
N GLU A 212 -15.17 8.56 -19.27
CA GLU A 212 -15.30 8.05 -20.62
C GLU A 212 -16.62 8.49 -21.30
N THR A 213 -16.46 8.96 -22.54
CA THR A 213 -17.53 9.46 -23.41
C THR A 213 -17.97 8.44 -24.45
N ASP A 214 -17.07 7.55 -24.89
CA ASP A 214 -17.42 6.46 -25.78
C ASP A 214 -18.23 5.38 -25.04
N PRO A 215 -19.46 5.05 -25.49
CA PRO A 215 -20.32 4.10 -24.78
C PRO A 215 -19.76 2.68 -24.73
N ALA A 216 -18.98 2.25 -25.73
CA ALA A 216 -18.45 0.90 -25.78
C ALA A 216 -17.28 0.75 -24.80
N THR A 217 -16.35 1.70 -24.79
CA THR A 217 -15.25 1.75 -23.80
C THR A 217 -15.78 1.92 -22.39
N LYS A 218 -16.78 2.79 -22.19
CA LYS A 218 -17.45 2.97 -20.89
C LYS A 218 -18.05 1.67 -20.37
N GLN A 219 -18.75 0.91 -21.21
CA GLN A 219 -19.31 -0.39 -20.84
C GLN A 219 -18.21 -1.39 -20.44
N LYS A 220 -17.11 -1.44 -21.19
CA LYS A 220 -15.95 -2.29 -20.84
C LYS A 220 -15.33 -1.91 -19.50
N LEU A 221 -15.18 -0.61 -19.23
CA LEU A 221 -14.68 -0.12 -17.94
C LEU A 221 -15.63 -0.50 -16.79
N ALA A 222 -16.94 -0.39 -16.98
CA ALA A 222 -17.93 -0.81 -15.98
C ALA A 222 -17.88 -2.32 -15.69
N GLU A 223 -17.65 -3.13 -16.72
CA GLU A 223 -17.42 -4.57 -16.59
C GLU A 223 -16.12 -4.85 -15.84
N ALA A 224 -15.04 -4.15 -16.18
CA ALA A 224 -13.76 -4.26 -15.49
C ALA A 224 -13.82 -3.88 -14.01
N VAL A 225 -14.55 -2.81 -13.64
CA VAL A 225 -14.81 -2.44 -12.24
C VAL A 225 -15.50 -3.59 -11.51
N ARG A 226 -16.50 -4.22 -12.14
CA ARG A 226 -17.23 -5.35 -11.54
C ARG A 226 -16.32 -6.56 -11.36
N ASP A 227 -15.54 -6.89 -12.38
CA ASP A 227 -14.62 -8.03 -12.33
C ASP A 227 -13.54 -7.80 -11.27
N MET A 228 -12.97 -6.58 -11.20
CA MET A 228 -12.00 -6.22 -10.18
C MET A 228 -12.57 -6.36 -8.77
N LYS A 229 -13.82 -5.95 -8.53
CA LYS A 229 -14.50 -6.14 -7.24
C LYS A 229 -14.65 -7.61 -6.86
N ILE A 230 -14.99 -8.46 -7.82
CA ILE A 230 -15.12 -9.91 -7.61
C ILE A 230 -13.74 -10.50 -7.28
N ILE A 231 -12.72 -10.17 -8.08
CA ILE A 231 -11.34 -10.62 -7.87
C ILE A 231 -10.82 -10.18 -6.49
N SER A 232 -11.03 -8.91 -6.15
CA SER A 232 -10.65 -8.32 -4.86
C SER A 232 -11.31 -9.06 -3.71
N HIS A 233 -12.62 -9.24 -3.74
CA HIS A 233 -13.35 -9.98 -2.72
C HIS A 233 -12.86 -11.43 -2.59
N ASP A 234 -12.73 -12.16 -3.70
CA ASP A 234 -12.36 -13.58 -3.69
C ASP A 234 -10.90 -13.79 -3.29
N LEU A 235 -9.98 -12.93 -3.75
CA LEU A 235 -8.58 -12.95 -3.36
C LEU A 235 -8.41 -12.70 -1.86
N ILE A 236 -9.06 -11.65 -1.32
CA ILE A 236 -9.00 -11.34 0.11
C ILE A 236 -9.62 -12.47 0.94
N ALA A 237 -10.78 -13.00 0.52
CA ALA A 237 -11.42 -14.11 1.23
C ALA A 237 -10.55 -15.38 1.23
N ASN A 238 -9.92 -15.72 0.10
CA ASN A 238 -9.04 -16.88 -0.01
C ASN A 238 -7.77 -16.70 0.82
N LEU A 239 -7.11 -15.54 0.76
CA LEU A 239 -5.91 -15.27 1.57
C LEU A 239 -6.22 -15.22 3.07
N THR A 240 -7.36 -14.66 3.45
CA THR A 240 -7.84 -14.68 4.85
C THR A 240 -8.09 -16.11 5.30
N THR A 241 -8.77 -16.92 4.48
CA THR A 241 -8.97 -18.36 4.76
C THR A 241 -7.64 -19.10 4.90
N ILE A 242 -6.64 -18.74 4.08
CA ILE A 242 -5.29 -19.29 4.20
C ILE A 242 -4.66 -18.85 5.54
N ALA A 243 -4.77 -17.59 5.94
CA ALA A 243 -4.23 -17.08 7.21
C ALA A 243 -4.89 -17.72 8.44
N GLU A 244 -6.19 -17.99 8.37
CA GLU A 244 -6.96 -18.66 9.44
C GLU A 244 -6.78 -20.18 9.47
N SER A 245 -6.22 -20.77 8.42
CA SER A 245 -5.99 -22.22 8.33
C SER A 245 -4.97 -22.68 9.37
N ASN A 246 -5.21 -23.85 9.95
CA ASN A 246 -4.25 -24.54 10.84
C ASN A 246 -2.90 -24.82 10.17
N CYS A 247 -2.83 -24.77 8.83
CA CYS A 247 -1.59 -24.91 8.08
C CYS A 247 -1.66 -24.14 6.76
N SER A 248 -1.35 -22.84 6.82
CA SER A 248 -1.12 -22.00 5.64
C SER A 248 0.19 -22.40 4.97
N THR A 249 0.26 -22.51 3.64
CA THR A 249 1.53 -22.81 2.94
C THR A 249 1.86 -21.73 1.93
N CYS A 250 3.14 -21.46 1.72
CA CYS A 250 3.58 -20.53 0.67
C CYS A 250 3.10 -20.92 -0.73
N SER A 251 2.96 -22.20 -1.02
CA SER A 251 2.39 -22.66 -2.29
C SER A 251 0.93 -22.28 -2.47
N ALA A 252 0.13 -22.32 -1.39
CA ALA A 252 -1.27 -21.90 -1.45
C ALA A 252 -1.38 -20.40 -1.71
N ILE A 253 -0.61 -19.59 -0.97
CA ILE A 253 -0.57 -18.13 -1.16
C ILE A 253 -0.18 -17.78 -2.60
N VAL A 254 0.93 -18.34 -3.07
CA VAL A 254 1.45 -18.06 -4.43
C VAL A 254 0.45 -18.50 -5.50
N ALA A 255 -0.22 -19.64 -5.34
CA ALA A 255 -1.23 -20.09 -6.29
C ALA A 255 -2.45 -19.15 -6.32
N THR A 256 -2.95 -18.74 -5.15
CA THR A 256 -4.07 -17.80 -5.04
C THR A 256 -3.74 -16.45 -5.67
N VAL A 257 -2.52 -15.94 -5.47
CA VAL A 257 -2.09 -14.68 -6.09
C VAL A 257 -1.83 -14.84 -7.58
N ASP A 258 -1.22 -15.93 -8.05
CA ASP A 258 -1.05 -16.24 -9.48
C ASP A 258 -2.39 -16.20 -10.23
N GLU A 259 -3.39 -16.87 -9.68
CA GLU A 259 -4.73 -16.93 -10.26
C GLU A 259 -5.35 -15.54 -10.37
N ALA A 260 -5.31 -14.74 -9.31
CA ALA A 260 -5.83 -13.38 -9.34
C ALA A 260 -5.13 -12.50 -10.38
N ILE A 261 -3.81 -12.60 -10.50
CA ILE A 261 -3.06 -11.80 -11.48
C ILE A 261 -3.41 -12.19 -12.90
N VAL A 262 -3.53 -13.49 -13.19
CA VAL A 262 -3.94 -13.96 -14.52
C VAL A 262 -5.33 -13.41 -14.87
N ILE A 263 -6.27 -13.39 -13.92
CA ILE A 263 -7.61 -12.83 -14.17
C ILE A 263 -7.49 -11.33 -14.45
N ILE A 264 -6.74 -10.57 -13.63
CA ILE A 264 -6.55 -9.13 -13.85
C ILE A 264 -5.89 -8.84 -15.20
N GLU A 265 -4.82 -9.54 -15.56
CA GLU A 265 -4.13 -9.38 -16.86
C GLU A 265 -5.09 -9.62 -18.04
N ASN A 266 -5.95 -10.64 -17.95
CA ASN A 266 -6.96 -10.92 -18.96
C ASN A 266 -8.01 -9.81 -19.03
N THR A 267 -8.55 -9.38 -17.90
CA THR A 267 -9.52 -8.26 -17.83
C THR A 267 -8.93 -6.99 -18.43
N LEU A 268 -7.69 -6.62 -18.09
CA LEU A 268 -7.03 -5.44 -18.66
C LEU A 268 -6.85 -5.56 -20.18
N THR A 269 -6.48 -6.75 -20.67
CA THR A 269 -6.31 -7.01 -22.11
C THR A 269 -7.63 -6.97 -22.88
N ASP A 270 -8.74 -7.38 -22.26
CA ASP A 270 -10.08 -7.33 -22.89
C ASP A 270 -10.61 -5.88 -23.00
N ILE A 271 -10.25 -5.00 -22.05
CA ILE A 271 -10.60 -3.58 -22.10
C ILE A 271 -9.84 -2.92 -23.25
N ASP A 272 -8.52 -2.96 -23.18
CA ASP A 272 -7.60 -2.32 -24.12
C ASP A 272 -6.41 -3.25 -24.41
N PRO A 273 -6.30 -3.81 -25.63
CA PRO A 273 -5.15 -4.63 -26.01
C PRO A 273 -3.79 -3.91 -25.88
N ASP A 274 -3.80 -2.58 -25.98
CA ASP A 274 -2.64 -1.71 -25.84
C ASP A 274 -2.53 -1.07 -24.45
N TRP A 275 -3.20 -1.65 -23.43
CA TRP A 275 -3.22 -1.14 -22.05
C TRP A 275 -1.83 -0.81 -21.48
N ARG A 276 -0.80 -1.44 -22.02
CA ARG A 276 0.60 -1.20 -21.63
C ARG A 276 1.11 0.20 -21.95
N ASN A 277 0.47 0.94 -22.84
CA ASN A 277 0.83 2.32 -23.13
C ASN A 277 -0.03 3.32 -22.36
N ASP A 278 -1.08 2.86 -21.70
CA ASP A 278 -1.99 3.68 -20.90
C ASP A 278 -1.45 3.89 -19.48
N GLN A 279 -1.53 5.13 -19.00
CA GLN A 279 -0.97 5.50 -17.70
C GLN A 279 -1.70 4.84 -16.52
N LEU A 280 -3.03 4.72 -16.60
CA LEU A 280 -3.84 4.11 -15.55
C LEU A 280 -3.56 2.61 -15.45
N PHE A 281 -3.56 1.91 -16.58
CA PHE A 281 -3.29 0.48 -16.58
C PHE A 281 -1.84 0.16 -16.18
N GLN A 282 -0.88 1.02 -16.51
CA GLN A 282 0.48 0.90 -15.99
C GLN A 282 0.53 1.07 -14.47
N ALA A 283 -0.21 2.01 -13.89
CA ALA A 283 -0.27 2.19 -12.44
C ALA A 283 -0.92 0.98 -11.74
N ILE A 284 -2.01 0.44 -12.30
CA ILE A 284 -2.65 -0.80 -11.81
C ILE A 284 -1.66 -1.97 -11.86
N PHE A 285 -0.93 -2.09 -12.98
CA PHE A 285 0.06 -3.14 -13.14
C PHE A 285 1.24 -3.01 -12.16
N GLN A 286 1.69 -1.80 -11.87
CA GLN A 286 2.68 -1.55 -10.82
C GLN A 286 2.17 -2.00 -9.45
N GLY A 287 0.89 -1.76 -9.14
CA GLY A 287 0.24 -2.28 -7.94
C GLY A 287 0.29 -3.80 -7.86
N ILE A 288 0.02 -4.49 -8.97
CA ILE A 288 0.16 -5.94 -9.06
C ILE A 288 1.61 -6.39 -8.80
N GLN A 289 2.59 -5.70 -9.38
CA GLN A 289 4.00 -6.01 -9.14
C GLN A 289 4.40 -5.83 -7.66
N GLN A 290 3.78 -4.87 -6.96
CA GLN A 290 3.98 -4.72 -5.52
C GLN A 290 3.37 -5.86 -4.73
N ILE A 291 2.15 -6.31 -5.09
CA ILE A 291 1.55 -7.52 -4.51
C ILE A 291 2.50 -8.71 -4.66
N LEU A 292 3.13 -8.88 -5.83
CA LEU A 292 4.14 -9.91 -6.06
C LEU A 292 5.38 -9.74 -5.19
N GLY A 293 5.83 -8.50 -4.98
CA GLY A 293 6.90 -8.17 -4.04
C GLY A 293 6.57 -8.63 -2.62
N TYR A 294 5.37 -8.31 -2.14
CA TYR A 294 4.89 -8.69 -0.81
C TYR A 294 4.85 -10.22 -0.62
N VAL A 295 4.37 -10.94 -1.63
CA VAL A 295 4.39 -12.41 -1.61
C VAL A 295 5.82 -12.96 -1.70
N THR A 296 6.72 -12.28 -2.40
CA THR A 296 8.15 -12.66 -2.48
C THR A 296 8.81 -12.57 -1.12
N ASP A 297 8.55 -11.49 -0.39
CA ASP A 297 9.13 -11.28 0.95
C ASP A 297 8.60 -12.32 1.95
N LEU A 298 7.31 -12.65 1.85
CA LEU A 298 6.71 -13.70 2.68
C LEU A 298 7.18 -15.11 2.30
N CYS A 299 7.37 -15.37 1.00
CA CYS A 299 7.57 -16.69 0.41
C CYS A 299 8.74 -16.74 -0.60
N PRO A 300 9.97 -16.41 -0.20
CA PRO A 300 11.09 -16.17 -1.12
C PRO A 300 11.46 -17.39 -1.97
N SER A 301 11.30 -18.61 -1.42
CA SER A 301 11.62 -19.85 -2.14
C SER A 301 10.61 -20.22 -3.24
N SER A 302 9.39 -19.69 -3.19
CA SER A 302 8.28 -20.11 -4.05
C SER A 302 8.06 -19.18 -5.24
N VAL A 303 8.46 -17.90 -5.13
CA VAL A 303 8.09 -16.86 -6.09
C VAL A 303 8.99 -16.80 -7.33
N GLY A 304 10.22 -17.33 -7.28
CA GLY A 304 11.12 -17.31 -8.44
C GLY A 304 10.52 -17.91 -9.73
N ARG A 305 9.66 -18.93 -9.61
CA ARG A 305 8.95 -19.52 -10.76
C ARG A 305 7.79 -18.65 -11.26
N LEU A 306 7.11 -17.97 -10.33
CA LEU A 306 5.98 -17.11 -10.61
C LEU A 306 6.44 -15.83 -11.34
N LEU A 307 7.50 -15.19 -10.84
CA LEU A 307 8.09 -14.02 -11.48
C LEU A 307 8.56 -14.33 -12.90
N GLU A 308 9.21 -15.47 -13.12
CA GLU A 308 9.65 -15.85 -14.47
C GLU A 308 8.45 -16.14 -15.39
N LYS A 309 7.39 -16.78 -14.89
CA LYS A 309 6.14 -17.01 -15.64
C LYS A 309 5.50 -15.68 -16.05
N HIS A 310 5.34 -14.71 -15.14
CA HIS A 310 4.81 -13.39 -15.47
C HIS A 310 5.74 -12.66 -16.44
N ARG A 311 7.05 -12.66 -16.20
CA ARG A 311 8.02 -12.02 -17.10
C ARG A 311 7.92 -12.56 -18.53
N LEU A 312 7.74 -13.87 -18.69
CA LEU A 312 7.53 -14.50 -20.00
C LEU A 312 6.16 -14.15 -20.61
N SER A 313 5.08 -14.14 -19.82
CA SER A 313 3.75 -13.67 -20.25
C SER A 313 3.83 -12.24 -20.79
N LEU A 314 4.49 -11.35 -20.04
CA LEU A 314 4.71 -9.96 -20.42
C LEU A 314 5.51 -9.83 -21.72
N ALA A 315 6.57 -10.62 -21.87
CA ALA A 315 7.38 -10.63 -23.09
C ALA A 315 6.64 -11.22 -24.30
N ALA A 316 5.64 -12.09 -24.09
CA ALA A 316 4.83 -12.65 -25.17
C ALA A 316 3.78 -11.63 -25.64
N ALA A 317 3.05 -11.00 -24.73
CA ALA A 317 2.06 -9.98 -25.07
C ALA A 317 2.68 -8.74 -25.73
N ALA A 318 3.87 -8.29 -25.28
CA ALA A 318 4.60 -7.18 -25.93
C ALA A 318 4.97 -7.47 -27.40
N ARG A 319 5.12 -8.74 -27.78
CA ARG A 319 5.37 -9.15 -29.17
C ARG A 319 4.09 -9.22 -30.00
N ALA A 320 2.94 -9.48 -29.37
CA ALA A 320 1.66 -9.57 -30.07
C ALA A 320 1.17 -8.19 -30.56
N GLY A 321 1.42 -7.11 -29.81
CA GLY A 321 1.05 -5.74 -30.19
C GLY A 321 1.92 -5.07 -31.25
N GLN A 322 2.93 -5.77 -31.82
CA GLN A 322 3.79 -5.23 -32.89
C GLN A 322 3.34 -5.66 -34.31
N HIS A 323 2.24 -6.38 -34.42
CA HIS A 323 1.70 -6.93 -35.68
C HIS A 323 0.31 -6.39 -35.98
#